data_AF-A0A1F9TWX9-F1
#
_entry.id   AF-A0A1F9TWX9-F1
#
_cell.length_a   1.000
_cell.length_b   1.000
_cell.length_c   1.000
_cell.angle_alpha   90.00
_cell.angle_beta   90.00
_cell.angle_gamma   90.00
#
_symmetry.space_group_name_H-M   'P 1'
#
loop_
_entity.id
_entity.type
_entity.pdbx_description
1 polymer ?
#
loop_
_entity_poly.entity_id
_entity_poly.type
_entity_poly.pdbx_seq_one_letter_code
_entity_poly.pdbx_strand_id
1 'polypeptide(L)'
;MNIGESRQNELLRSVVRLDANLLGKTARPPGRPDRIIRSLFFPLGAALGKLLLAWPGARIANLSTLAIARLYAGRAPPDPDRESVRNLGWAGELLRSAGKGPVCPALLVLTSHPETLREKLYLLGLLIHRSVRSAAALAPSAKLDLIQAVDGFALEQLPSWLAGAYAGLIFSGHIPFDRMPPGTTGSRSRRDYFASAVYRILDSLRSGRTFCAALGGGVAHNARLLYSAREFGRRVYFSAAAPGPARSRIEKEARDILARSDAGACLRGGLEEHERKELEKWMSSLNVPAERRAELLDEIGTEMARETPSRTRFFRILFGRIPGKGRPLLLLPVAHDRDGAIRTGKAAMMTRYDGRNNRAAVRTWEDGAKETVMDADDFVRGWVRENLNLAGG
;
A
#
# COMPACT_ATOMS: atom_id res chain seq x y z
N MET A 1 -4.54 16.50 -29.70
CA MET A 1 -4.12 16.25 -28.31
C MET A 1 -4.91 17.19 -27.41
N ASN A 2 -5.71 16.67 -26.46
CA ASN A 2 -6.68 17.48 -25.71
C ASN A 2 -5.96 18.34 -24.66
N ILE A 3 -6.32 19.62 -24.49
CA ILE A 3 -5.68 20.55 -23.54
C ILE A 3 -5.65 19.97 -22.11
N GLY A 4 -6.66 19.18 -21.74
CA GLY A 4 -6.71 18.47 -20.46
C GLY A 4 -5.63 17.39 -20.31
N GLU A 5 -5.23 16.74 -21.40
CA GLU A 5 -4.23 15.66 -21.40
C GLU A 5 -2.81 16.22 -21.23
N SER A 6 -2.52 17.37 -21.84
CA SER A 6 -1.24 18.09 -21.68
C SER A 6 -1.05 18.61 -20.24
N ARG A 7 -2.08 19.27 -19.69
CA ARG A 7 -2.06 19.77 -18.30
C ARG A 7 -2.00 18.64 -17.27
N GLN A 8 -2.58 17.48 -17.57
CA GLN A 8 -2.49 16.28 -16.73
C GLN A 8 -1.13 15.58 -16.82
N ASN A 9 -0.51 15.55 -18.00
CA ASN A 9 0.86 15.07 -18.16
C ASN A 9 1.87 15.99 -17.45
N GLU A 10 1.61 17.30 -17.43
CA GLU A 10 2.40 18.26 -16.67
C GLU A 10 2.23 18.09 -15.15
N LEU A 11 1.00 17.82 -14.68
CA LEU A 11 0.73 17.41 -13.31
C LEU A 11 1.45 16.11 -12.95
N LEU A 12 1.42 15.08 -13.80
CA LEU A 12 2.14 13.82 -13.60
C LEU A 12 3.67 14.04 -13.54
N ARG A 13 4.23 14.84 -14.45
CA ARG A 13 5.67 15.18 -14.45
C ARG A 13 6.05 15.97 -13.19
N SER A 14 5.21 16.90 -12.76
CA SER A 14 5.42 17.69 -11.54
C SER A 14 5.31 16.83 -10.30
N VAL A 15 4.37 15.87 -10.26
CA VAL A 15 4.23 14.85 -9.21
C VAL A 15 5.50 14.02 -9.10
N VAL A 16 6.00 13.49 -10.21
CA VAL A 16 7.22 12.68 -10.22
C VAL A 16 8.46 13.49 -9.82
N ARG A 17 8.48 14.79 -10.11
CA ARG A 17 9.56 15.71 -9.71
C ARG A 17 9.50 16.06 -8.22
N LEU A 18 8.30 16.32 -7.70
CA LEU A 18 8.04 16.52 -6.27
C LEU A 18 8.38 15.25 -5.48
N ASP A 19 7.98 14.07 -5.96
CA ASP A 19 8.35 12.80 -5.36
C ASP A 19 9.87 12.61 -5.37
N ALA A 20 10.56 12.86 -6.47
CA ALA A 20 12.02 12.77 -6.50
C ALA A 20 12.71 13.68 -5.45
N ASN A 21 12.14 14.86 -5.18
CA ASN A 21 12.65 15.81 -4.18
C ASN A 21 12.24 15.43 -2.74
N LEU A 22 11.05 14.88 -2.55
CA LEU A 22 10.56 14.30 -1.28
C LEU A 22 11.37 13.07 -0.85
N LEU A 23 11.93 12.36 -1.83
CA LEU A 23 12.54 11.05 -1.68
C LEU A 23 14.08 11.09 -1.70
N GLY A 24 14.73 12.19 -1.28
CA GLY A 24 16.20 12.30 -1.12
C GLY A 24 16.87 11.28 -0.18
N LYS A 25 16.17 10.20 0.18
CA LYS A 25 16.59 9.07 1.00
C LYS A 25 16.93 7.89 0.07
N THR A 26 18.20 7.59 -0.12
CA THR A 26 18.66 6.47 -0.96
C THR A 26 18.55 5.13 -0.22
N ALA A 27 17.95 4.12 -0.85
CA ALA A 27 18.01 2.73 -0.38
C ALA A 27 19.47 2.26 -0.29
N ARG A 28 19.82 1.46 0.72
CA ARG A 28 21.17 0.93 0.87
C ARG A 28 21.42 -0.09 -0.26
N PRO A 29 22.51 0.03 -1.04
CA PRO A 29 22.82 -0.98 -2.02
C PRO A 29 23.08 -2.31 -1.28
N PRO A 30 22.47 -3.43 -1.71
CA PRO A 30 22.70 -4.73 -1.09
C PRO A 30 24.18 -5.12 -1.16
N GLY A 31 24.65 -5.85 -0.14
CA GLY A 31 25.99 -6.43 -0.15
C GLY A 31 26.21 -7.31 -1.40
N ARG A 32 27.48 -7.57 -1.77
CA ARG A 32 27.79 -8.49 -2.88
C ARG A 32 27.05 -9.85 -2.78
N PRO A 33 27.06 -10.57 -1.64
CA PRO A 33 26.34 -11.85 -1.53
C PRO A 33 24.82 -11.67 -1.69
N ASP A 34 24.24 -10.62 -1.11
CA ASP A 34 22.81 -10.33 -1.26
C ASP A 34 22.41 -10.04 -2.70
N ARG A 35 23.29 -9.35 -3.46
CA ARG A 35 23.06 -9.12 -4.89
C ARG A 35 23.03 -10.42 -5.68
N ILE A 36 23.95 -11.35 -5.39
CA ILE A 36 24.00 -12.65 -6.08
C ILE A 36 22.74 -13.45 -5.78
N ILE A 37 22.37 -13.57 -4.49
CA ILE A 37 21.18 -14.30 -4.07
C ILE A 37 19.92 -13.67 -4.69
N ARG A 38 19.76 -12.35 -4.62
CA ARG A 38 18.59 -11.67 -5.22
C ARG A 38 18.50 -11.90 -6.72
N SER A 39 19.63 -11.83 -7.44
CA SER A 39 19.67 -12.07 -8.89
C SER A 39 19.35 -13.52 -9.27
N LEU A 40 19.63 -14.50 -8.41
CA LEU A 40 19.26 -15.90 -8.65
C LEU A 40 17.78 -16.17 -8.43
N PHE A 41 17.19 -15.59 -7.38
CA PHE A 41 15.78 -15.81 -7.04
C PHE A 41 14.81 -14.90 -7.80
N PHE A 42 15.27 -13.77 -8.34
CA PHE A 42 14.45 -12.86 -9.14
C PHE A 42 13.85 -13.54 -10.40
N PRO A 43 14.62 -14.26 -11.25
CA PRO A 43 14.06 -14.99 -12.37
C PRO A 43 12.99 -16.01 -11.96
N LEU A 44 13.18 -16.71 -10.84
CA LEU A 44 12.21 -17.69 -10.31
C LEU A 44 10.90 -16.99 -9.96
N GLY A 45 10.99 -15.89 -9.22
CA GLY A 45 9.84 -15.04 -8.91
C GLY A 45 9.16 -14.51 -10.17
N ALA A 46 9.94 -14.02 -11.13
CA ALA A 46 9.41 -13.45 -12.38
C ALA A 46 8.71 -14.50 -13.23
N ALA A 47 9.26 -15.71 -13.33
CA ALA A 47 8.64 -16.85 -13.98
C ALA A 47 7.33 -17.23 -13.30
N LEU A 48 7.31 -17.32 -11.97
CA LEU A 48 6.10 -17.59 -11.20
C LEU A 48 5.04 -16.50 -11.43
N GLY A 49 5.44 -15.22 -11.40
CA GLY A 49 4.52 -14.10 -11.64
C GLY A 49 3.98 -14.06 -13.08
N LYS A 50 4.82 -14.37 -14.07
CA LYS A 50 4.36 -14.51 -15.48
C LYS A 50 3.42 -15.69 -15.64
N LEU A 51 3.67 -16.81 -14.96
CA LEU A 51 2.79 -17.98 -14.95
C LEU A 51 1.43 -17.66 -14.30
N LEU A 52 1.43 -16.91 -13.19
CA LEU A 52 0.20 -16.43 -12.56
C LEU A 52 -0.58 -15.44 -13.45
N LEU A 53 0.11 -14.59 -14.22
CA LEU A 53 -0.52 -13.68 -15.17
C LEU A 53 -1.02 -14.36 -16.45
N ALA A 54 -0.30 -15.36 -16.93
CA ALA A 54 -0.65 -16.13 -18.12
C ALA A 54 -1.88 -17.03 -17.87
N TRP A 55 -2.18 -17.34 -16.61
CA TRP A 55 -3.33 -18.13 -16.21
C TRP A 55 -4.31 -17.33 -15.34
N PRO A 56 -5.21 -16.53 -15.95
CA PRO A 56 -6.05 -15.53 -15.29
C PRO A 56 -7.19 -16.12 -14.44
N GLY A 57 -7.11 -17.39 -14.06
CA GLY A 57 -8.14 -18.05 -13.28
C GLY A 57 -8.00 -17.73 -11.79
N ALA A 58 -9.07 -17.17 -11.21
CA ALA A 58 -9.25 -17.03 -9.76
C ALA A 58 -8.85 -18.30 -8.98
N ARG A 59 -9.02 -19.48 -9.59
CA ARG A 59 -8.65 -20.79 -9.02
C ARG A 59 -7.15 -20.93 -8.73
N ILE A 60 -6.26 -20.54 -9.63
CA ILE A 60 -4.81 -20.70 -9.44
C ILE A 60 -4.26 -19.63 -8.51
N ALA A 61 -4.75 -18.39 -8.63
CA ALA A 61 -4.48 -17.34 -7.64
C ALA A 61 -4.95 -17.77 -6.24
N ASN A 62 -6.13 -18.39 -6.13
CA ASN A 62 -6.61 -18.96 -4.87
C ASN A 62 -5.74 -20.11 -4.37
N LEU A 63 -5.33 -21.04 -5.24
CA LEU A 63 -4.50 -22.20 -4.83
C LEU A 63 -3.11 -21.78 -4.35
N SER A 64 -2.45 -20.89 -5.09
CA SER A 64 -1.12 -20.38 -4.73
C SER A 64 -1.15 -19.58 -3.44
N THR A 65 -2.16 -18.72 -3.25
CA THR A 65 -2.31 -17.92 -2.03
C THR A 65 -2.72 -18.76 -0.82
N LEU A 66 -3.56 -19.78 -1.03
CA LEU A 66 -3.92 -20.78 -0.01
C LEU A 66 -2.71 -21.63 0.40
N ALA A 67 -1.87 -22.01 -0.55
CA ALA A 67 -0.63 -22.73 -0.27
C ALA A 67 0.33 -21.88 0.57
N ILE A 68 0.53 -20.60 0.21
CA ILE A 68 1.34 -19.65 1.00
C ILE A 68 0.75 -19.48 2.41
N ALA A 69 -0.57 -19.27 2.52
CA ALA A 69 -1.23 -19.14 3.80
C ALA A 69 -1.05 -20.39 4.67
N ARG A 70 -1.23 -21.60 4.12
CA ARG A 70 -1.07 -22.86 4.85
C ARG A 70 0.38 -23.13 5.27
N LEU A 71 1.34 -22.87 4.38
CA LEU A 71 2.77 -23.08 4.65
C LEU A 71 3.26 -22.22 5.83
N TYR A 72 2.76 -20.99 5.95
CA TYR A 72 3.24 -20.07 6.98
C TYR A 72 2.33 -19.97 8.21
N ALA A 73 1.01 -20.14 8.06
CA ALA A 73 0.08 -20.13 9.20
C ALA A 73 -0.10 -21.51 9.84
N GLY A 74 0.37 -22.59 9.19
CA GLY A 74 0.19 -23.97 9.64
C GLY A 74 -1.25 -24.49 9.59
N ARG A 75 -2.21 -23.69 9.08
CA ARG A 75 -3.64 -24.02 9.04
C ARG A 75 -4.35 -23.40 7.83
N ALA A 76 -5.56 -23.88 7.56
CA ALA A 76 -6.42 -23.31 6.53
C ALA A 76 -6.83 -21.87 6.89
N PRO A 77 -7.09 -21.00 5.88
CA PRO A 77 -7.66 -19.68 6.12
C PRO A 77 -8.96 -19.78 6.93
N PRO A 78 -9.17 -18.94 7.94
CA PRO A 78 -10.43 -18.91 8.66
C PRO A 78 -11.57 -18.46 7.74
N ASP A 79 -12.77 -18.97 8.01
CA ASP A 79 -13.99 -18.50 7.36
C ASP A 79 -14.24 -17.01 7.69
N PRO A 80 -14.92 -16.27 6.79
CA PRO A 80 -15.28 -14.89 7.08
C PRO A 80 -16.16 -14.80 8.31
N ASP A 81 -15.91 -13.77 9.13
CA ASP A 81 -16.83 -13.40 10.19
C ASP A 81 -18.18 -12.92 9.61
N ARG A 82 -19.21 -12.89 10.46
CA ARG A 82 -20.56 -12.49 10.06
C ARG A 82 -20.59 -11.09 9.46
N GLU A 83 -19.76 -10.19 9.96
CA GLU A 83 -19.66 -8.81 9.48
C GLU A 83 -19.10 -8.75 8.06
N SER A 84 -18.05 -9.51 7.75
CA SER A 84 -17.46 -9.60 6.42
C SER A 84 -18.44 -10.20 5.42
N VAL A 85 -19.21 -11.23 5.81
CA VAL A 85 -20.27 -11.79 4.97
C VAL A 85 -21.34 -10.74 4.68
N ARG A 86 -21.79 -10.00 5.70
CA ARG A 86 -22.77 -8.93 5.56
C ARG A 86 -22.26 -7.81 4.64
N ASN A 87 -21.04 -7.33 4.86
CA ASN A 87 -20.42 -6.27 4.06
C ASN A 87 -20.25 -6.69 2.59
N LEU A 88 -19.92 -7.96 2.33
CA LEU A 88 -19.87 -8.50 0.98
C LEU A 88 -21.27 -8.58 0.34
N GLY A 89 -22.29 -8.95 1.11
CA GLY A 89 -23.69 -8.92 0.68
C GLY A 89 -24.12 -7.52 0.22
N TRP A 90 -23.83 -6.50 1.04
CA TRP A 90 -24.08 -5.10 0.73
C TRP A 90 -23.33 -4.62 -0.52
N ALA A 91 -22.07 -5.03 -0.70
CA ALA A 91 -21.32 -4.74 -1.92
C ALA A 91 -22.01 -5.32 -3.18
N GLY A 92 -22.56 -6.54 -3.07
CA GLY A 92 -23.35 -7.17 -4.13
C GLY A 92 -24.64 -6.42 -4.44
N GLU A 93 -25.32 -5.88 -3.43
CA GLU A 93 -26.52 -5.06 -3.60
C GLU A 93 -26.20 -3.73 -4.28
N LEU A 94 -25.11 -3.05 -3.89
CA LEU A 94 -24.62 -1.85 -4.57
C LEU A 94 -24.34 -2.12 -6.05
N LEU A 95 -23.64 -3.22 -6.37
CA LEU A 95 -23.38 -3.61 -7.76
C LEU A 95 -24.67 -3.89 -8.55
N ARG A 96 -25.60 -4.67 -7.98
CA ARG A 96 -26.89 -4.96 -8.63
C ARG A 96 -27.72 -3.70 -8.87
N SER A 97 -27.72 -2.76 -7.92
CA SER A 97 -28.44 -1.50 -8.05
C SER A 97 -27.87 -0.61 -9.16
N ALA A 98 -26.54 -0.60 -9.32
CA ALA A 98 -25.85 0.19 -10.34
C ALA A 98 -25.85 -0.50 -11.72
N GLY A 99 -25.88 -1.83 -11.76
CA GLY A 99 -25.89 -2.65 -12.98
C GLY A 99 -27.20 -2.63 -13.76
N LYS A 100 -28.25 -1.93 -13.28
CA LYS A 100 -29.48 -1.68 -14.05
C LYS A 100 -29.29 -0.64 -15.17
N GLY A 101 -28.15 0.06 -15.20
CA GLY A 101 -27.78 0.98 -16.27
C GLY A 101 -27.05 0.30 -17.45
N PRO A 102 -26.82 1.03 -18.55
CA PRO A 102 -26.16 0.50 -19.75
C PRO A 102 -24.65 0.20 -19.56
N VAL A 103 -24.05 0.60 -18.44
CA VAL A 103 -22.62 0.46 -18.16
C VAL A 103 -22.42 -0.39 -16.91
N CYS A 104 -21.71 -1.51 -17.06
CA CYS A 104 -21.33 -2.36 -15.94
C CYS A 104 -20.40 -1.59 -14.97
N PRO A 105 -20.66 -1.60 -13.66
CA PRO A 105 -19.76 -0.98 -12.69
C PRO A 105 -18.33 -1.53 -12.78
N ALA A 106 -17.34 -0.71 -12.44
CA ALA A 106 -15.97 -1.14 -12.21
C ALA A 106 -15.84 -1.65 -10.76
N LEU A 107 -15.09 -2.72 -10.54
CA LEU A 107 -14.82 -3.26 -9.21
C LEU A 107 -13.33 -3.15 -8.89
N LEU A 108 -13.02 -2.44 -7.81
CA LEU A 108 -11.68 -2.30 -7.25
C LEU A 108 -11.66 -2.86 -5.83
N VAL A 109 -11.01 -4.02 -5.66
CA VAL A 109 -10.75 -4.60 -4.34
C VAL A 109 -9.42 -4.05 -3.83
N LEU A 110 -9.43 -3.43 -2.66
CA LEU A 110 -8.26 -2.80 -2.05
C LEU A 110 -7.87 -3.56 -0.80
N THR A 111 -6.64 -4.02 -0.72
CA THR A 111 -6.14 -4.69 0.49
C THR A 111 -5.36 -3.73 1.37
N SER A 112 -5.46 -3.93 2.69
CA SER A 112 -4.41 -3.49 3.62
C SER A 112 -3.07 -4.14 3.24
N HIS A 113 -1.98 -3.62 3.78
CA HIS A 113 -0.66 -4.22 3.64
C HIS A 113 -0.24 -4.72 5.02
N PRO A 114 0.03 -6.02 5.21
CA PRO A 114 0.52 -6.50 6.49
C PRO A 114 1.95 -6.00 6.70
N GLU A 115 2.37 -5.92 7.96
CA GLU A 115 3.78 -5.69 8.27
C GLU A 115 4.65 -6.74 7.56
N THR A 116 5.79 -6.32 7.05
CA THR A 116 6.72 -7.18 6.31
C THR A 116 7.64 -7.96 7.23
N LEU A 117 7.13 -8.32 8.40
CA LEU A 117 7.79 -9.22 9.33
C LEU A 117 7.57 -10.66 8.85
N ARG A 118 8.61 -11.49 8.98
CA ARG A 118 8.60 -12.89 8.54
C ARG A 118 7.39 -13.66 9.09
N GLU A 119 7.02 -13.39 10.34
CA GLU A 119 5.91 -14.03 11.05
C GLU A 119 4.54 -13.59 10.52
N LYS A 120 4.41 -12.40 9.92
CA LYS A 120 3.16 -11.84 9.39
C LYS A 120 3.01 -12.02 7.88
N LEU A 121 3.97 -12.66 7.21
CA LEU A 121 3.92 -12.89 5.77
C LEU A 121 2.71 -13.73 5.32
N TYR A 122 2.22 -14.63 6.18
CA TYR A 122 1.01 -15.42 5.88
C TYR A 122 -0.22 -14.53 5.68
N LEU A 123 -0.31 -13.38 6.38
CA LEU A 123 -1.43 -12.44 6.27
C LEU A 123 -1.58 -11.91 4.85
N LEU A 124 -0.46 -11.75 4.14
CA LEU A 124 -0.48 -11.32 2.75
C LEU A 124 -1.17 -12.37 1.86
N GLY A 125 -0.85 -13.64 2.05
CA GLY A 125 -1.51 -14.74 1.36
C GLY A 125 -3.01 -14.77 1.67
N LEU A 126 -3.39 -14.58 2.93
CA LEU A 126 -4.78 -14.53 3.36
C LEU A 126 -5.55 -13.33 2.79
N LEU A 127 -4.95 -12.14 2.75
CA LEU A 127 -5.53 -10.93 2.18
C LEU A 127 -5.79 -11.09 0.68
N ILE A 128 -4.83 -11.63 -0.06
CA ILE A 128 -5.00 -11.89 -1.51
C ILE A 128 -6.08 -12.95 -1.72
N HIS A 129 -6.04 -14.04 -0.96
CA HIS A 129 -7.05 -15.10 -1.04
C HIS A 129 -8.47 -14.56 -0.81
N ARG A 130 -8.66 -13.76 0.25
CA ARG A 130 -9.95 -13.12 0.55
C ARG A 130 -10.37 -12.17 -0.58
N SER A 131 -9.44 -11.42 -1.15
CA SER A 131 -9.73 -10.47 -2.23
C SER A 131 -10.19 -11.17 -3.50
N VAL A 132 -9.51 -12.26 -3.89
CA VAL A 132 -9.88 -13.07 -5.06
C VAL A 132 -11.24 -13.74 -4.84
N ARG A 133 -11.51 -14.30 -3.65
CA ARG A 133 -12.82 -14.88 -3.33
C ARG A 133 -13.94 -13.85 -3.36
N SER A 134 -13.71 -12.68 -2.77
CA SER A 134 -14.71 -11.60 -2.74
C SER A 134 -15.00 -11.09 -4.15
N ALA A 135 -13.95 -10.90 -4.95
CA ALA A 135 -14.08 -10.50 -6.35
C ALA A 135 -14.83 -11.54 -7.19
N ALA A 136 -14.54 -12.83 -7.03
CA ALA A 136 -15.24 -13.90 -7.72
C ALA A 136 -16.72 -14.01 -7.30
N ALA A 137 -17.05 -13.72 -6.03
CA ALA A 137 -18.42 -13.70 -5.55
C ALA A 137 -19.22 -12.52 -6.13
N LEU A 138 -18.59 -11.35 -6.27
CA LEU A 138 -19.24 -10.13 -6.76
C LEU A 138 -19.29 -10.04 -8.29
N ALA A 139 -18.31 -10.61 -8.99
CA ALA A 139 -18.14 -10.52 -10.42
C ALA A 139 -17.64 -11.85 -11.02
N PRO A 140 -18.45 -12.93 -10.96
CA PRO A 140 -18.03 -14.29 -11.31
C PRO A 140 -17.58 -14.46 -12.77
N SER A 141 -18.12 -13.62 -13.67
CA SER A 141 -17.79 -13.63 -15.11
C SER A 141 -16.67 -12.65 -15.48
N ALA A 142 -16.23 -11.80 -14.55
CA ALA A 142 -15.19 -10.81 -14.84
C ALA A 142 -13.81 -11.47 -14.85
N LYS A 143 -12.98 -11.08 -15.82
CA LYS A 143 -11.54 -11.39 -15.75
C LYS A 143 -10.94 -10.64 -14.57
N LEU A 144 -10.06 -11.32 -13.83
CA LEU A 144 -9.37 -10.77 -12.68
C LEU A 144 -7.97 -10.34 -13.08
N ASP A 145 -7.68 -9.06 -12.90
CA ASP A 145 -6.31 -8.55 -12.92
C ASP A 145 -5.87 -8.36 -11.47
N LEU A 146 -5.00 -9.27 -10.99
CA LEU A 146 -4.37 -9.15 -9.68
C LEU A 146 -3.11 -8.33 -9.83
N ILE A 147 -3.09 -7.16 -9.20
CA ILE A 147 -1.88 -6.34 -9.11
C ILE A 147 -1.71 -5.95 -7.66
N GLN A 148 -0.90 -6.71 -6.96
CA GLN A 148 -0.47 -6.29 -5.65
C GLN A 148 0.49 -5.09 -5.83
N ALA A 149 0.41 -4.08 -4.96
CA ALA A 149 1.44 -3.05 -4.85
C ALA A 149 2.25 -3.35 -3.62
N VAL A 150 3.57 -3.41 -3.80
CA VAL A 150 4.50 -3.66 -2.70
C VAL A 150 5.46 -2.49 -2.63
N ASP A 151 5.68 -2.05 -1.41
CA ASP A 151 6.68 -1.05 -1.10
C ASP A 151 8.09 -1.64 -1.30
N GLY A 152 8.98 -0.95 -2.02
CA GLY A 152 10.37 -1.38 -2.17
C GLY A 152 11.08 -1.62 -0.83
N PHE A 153 10.63 -0.99 0.26
CA PHE A 153 11.16 -1.22 1.60
C PHE A 153 10.76 -2.57 2.21
N ALA A 154 9.59 -3.10 1.86
CA ALA A 154 9.16 -4.43 2.26
C ALA A 154 10.23 -5.47 1.90
N LEU A 155 10.82 -5.31 0.71
CA LEU A 155 11.88 -6.19 0.21
C LEU A 155 13.20 -6.06 0.97
N GLU A 156 13.46 -4.94 1.65
CA GLU A 156 14.64 -4.77 2.50
C GLU A 156 14.50 -5.47 3.85
N GLN A 157 13.27 -5.79 4.28
CA GLN A 157 13.01 -6.51 5.54
C GLN A 157 13.01 -8.03 5.39
N LEU A 158 12.93 -8.54 4.17
CA LEU A 158 12.91 -9.97 3.90
C LEU A 158 14.34 -10.53 3.74
N PRO A 159 14.58 -11.80 4.11
CA PRO A 159 15.81 -12.50 3.74
C PRO A 159 16.07 -12.40 2.24
N SER A 160 17.33 -12.25 1.83
CA SER A 160 17.70 -11.92 0.44
C SER A 160 17.13 -12.84 -0.63
N TRP A 161 16.99 -14.14 -0.35
CA TRP A 161 16.36 -15.10 -1.28
C TRP A 161 14.87 -14.83 -1.45
N LEU A 162 14.17 -14.56 -0.34
CA LEU A 162 12.75 -14.25 -0.34
C LEU A 162 12.51 -12.86 -0.94
N ALA A 163 13.36 -11.88 -0.65
CA ALA A 163 13.35 -10.58 -1.30
C ALA A 163 13.54 -10.70 -2.82
N GLY A 164 14.45 -11.56 -3.29
CA GLY A 164 14.66 -11.81 -4.72
C GLY A 164 13.44 -12.45 -5.38
N ALA A 165 12.92 -13.55 -4.81
CA ALA A 165 11.74 -14.26 -5.33
C ALA A 165 10.51 -13.37 -5.30
N TYR A 166 10.30 -12.64 -4.22
CA TYR A 166 9.20 -11.71 -4.07
C TYR A 166 9.34 -10.53 -5.04
N ALA A 167 10.53 -9.93 -5.19
CA ALA A 167 10.78 -8.89 -6.20
C ALA A 167 10.52 -9.36 -7.63
N GLY A 168 10.87 -10.60 -7.98
CA GLY A 168 10.55 -11.19 -9.27
C GLY A 168 9.05 -11.36 -9.48
N LEU A 169 8.36 -11.93 -8.48
CA LEU A 169 6.90 -12.10 -8.48
C LEU A 169 6.20 -10.75 -8.67
N ILE A 170 6.69 -9.74 -7.95
CA ILE A 170 6.28 -8.35 -8.02
C ILE A 170 6.52 -7.82 -9.44
N PHE A 171 7.72 -7.95 -9.99
CA PHE A 171 8.09 -7.38 -11.29
C PHE A 171 7.16 -7.81 -12.43
N SER A 172 6.66 -9.05 -12.39
CA SER A 172 5.74 -9.55 -13.41
C SER A 172 4.33 -8.99 -13.25
N GLY A 173 3.79 -8.95 -12.02
CA GLY A 173 2.38 -8.65 -11.76
C GLY A 173 2.06 -7.34 -11.05
N HIS A 174 3.05 -6.54 -10.64
CA HIS A 174 2.85 -5.43 -9.70
C HIS A 174 3.09 -4.04 -10.28
N ILE A 175 2.56 -3.10 -9.51
CA ILE A 175 2.79 -1.67 -9.62
C ILE A 175 3.58 -1.22 -8.38
N PRO A 176 4.83 -0.75 -8.51
CA PRO A 176 5.48 -0.04 -7.41
C PRO A 176 4.83 1.35 -7.29
N PHE A 177 4.07 1.59 -6.21
CA PHE A 177 3.47 2.91 -5.94
C PHE A 177 4.46 3.90 -5.32
N ASP A 178 5.43 3.42 -4.54
CA ASP A 178 6.28 4.30 -3.74
C ASP A 178 7.77 4.30 -4.14
N ARG A 179 8.40 3.15 -4.48
CA ARG A 179 9.83 3.09 -4.89
C ARG A 179 10.16 1.85 -5.73
N MET A 180 11.07 1.98 -6.70
CA MET A 180 11.84 0.85 -7.24
C MET A 180 13.20 0.74 -6.55
N PRO A 181 13.72 -0.47 -6.29
CA PRO A 181 15.08 -0.63 -5.78
C PRO A 181 16.11 -0.01 -6.75
N PRO A 182 17.19 0.62 -6.26
CA PRO A 182 18.24 1.11 -7.12
C PRO A 182 18.92 -0.06 -7.85
N GLY A 183 19.06 0.04 -9.17
CA GLY A 183 19.93 -0.83 -9.96
C GLY A 183 19.26 -1.86 -10.87
N THR A 184 17.93 -1.92 -10.96
CA THR A 184 17.25 -2.95 -11.78
C THR A 184 16.94 -2.55 -13.22
N THR A 185 16.94 -1.26 -13.60
CA THR A 185 16.98 -0.79 -15.01
C THR A 185 17.44 0.68 -15.07
N GLY A 186 17.93 1.11 -16.24
CA GLY A 186 18.55 2.42 -16.48
C GLY A 186 17.76 3.65 -16.00
N SER A 187 18.48 4.74 -15.76
CA SER A 187 18.03 5.97 -15.09
C SER A 187 16.79 6.68 -15.67
N ARG A 188 16.33 6.33 -16.87
CA ARG A 188 15.11 6.87 -17.49
C ARG A 188 13.82 6.17 -17.07
N SER A 189 13.86 4.94 -16.54
CA SER A 189 12.64 4.12 -16.40
C SER A 189 11.81 4.40 -15.14
N ARG A 190 12.37 4.98 -14.06
CA ARG A 190 11.66 5.11 -12.77
C ARG A 190 10.41 6.00 -12.80
N ARG A 191 10.39 7.02 -13.66
CA ARG A 191 9.26 7.96 -13.80
C ARG A 191 8.07 7.35 -14.55
N ASP A 192 8.34 6.39 -15.42
CA ASP A 192 7.34 5.81 -16.32
C ASP A 192 6.53 4.69 -15.64
N TYR A 193 7.04 4.09 -14.55
CA TYR A 193 6.38 2.96 -13.89
C TYR A 193 5.11 3.34 -13.13
N PHE A 194 5.10 4.43 -12.33
CA PHE A 194 3.87 4.87 -11.64
C PHE A 194 2.78 5.26 -12.63
N ALA A 195 3.15 5.94 -13.72
CA ALA A 195 2.21 6.28 -14.78
C ALA A 195 1.70 4.99 -15.47
N SER A 196 2.61 4.11 -15.92
CA SER A 196 2.27 2.83 -16.57
C SER A 196 1.35 1.96 -15.72
N ALA A 197 1.63 1.91 -14.43
CA ALA A 197 0.83 1.28 -13.42
C ALA A 197 -0.60 1.81 -13.32
N VAL A 198 -0.74 3.11 -13.10
CA VAL A 198 -2.05 3.76 -13.04
C VAL A 198 -2.79 3.54 -14.36
N TYR A 199 -2.11 3.58 -15.50
CA TYR A 199 -2.70 3.27 -16.80
C TYR A 199 -3.16 1.81 -16.93
N ARG A 200 -2.41 0.83 -16.40
CA ARG A 200 -2.85 -0.57 -16.36
C ARG A 200 -4.10 -0.74 -15.51
N ILE A 201 -4.15 -0.11 -14.33
CA ILE A 201 -5.36 -0.12 -13.48
C ILE A 201 -6.55 0.46 -14.25
N LEU A 202 -6.35 1.62 -14.87
CA LEU A 202 -7.39 2.29 -15.64
C LEU A 202 -7.85 1.45 -16.82
N ASP A 203 -6.94 0.81 -17.55
CA ASP A 203 -7.24 -0.05 -18.69
C ASP A 203 -8.05 -1.29 -18.28
N SER A 204 -7.63 -1.97 -17.21
CA SER A 204 -8.37 -3.10 -16.63
C SER A 204 -9.78 -2.69 -16.23
N LEU A 205 -9.92 -1.62 -15.45
CA LEU A 205 -11.22 -1.16 -14.97
C LEU A 205 -12.12 -0.67 -16.11
N ARG A 206 -11.57 0.02 -17.13
CA ARG A 206 -12.31 0.46 -18.33
C ARG A 206 -12.76 -0.71 -19.19
N SER A 207 -11.97 -1.76 -19.27
CA SER A 207 -12.30 -3.00 -19.97
C SER A 207 -13.30 -3.88 -19.22
N GLY A 208 -13.79 -3.43 -18.05
CA GLY A 208 -14.73 -4.17 -17.21
C GLY A 208 -14.16 -5.42 -16.57
N ARG A 209 -12.84 -5.46 -16.41
CA ARG A 209 -12.17 -6.45 -15.58
C ARG A 209 -12.25 -6.00 -14.12
N THR A 210 -12.28 -6.98 -13.22
CA THR A 210 -12.15 -6.71 -11.80
C THR A 210 -10.67 -6.54 -11.47
N PHE A 211 -10.35 -5.49 -10.75
CA PHE A 211 -8.99 -5.20 -10.33
C PHE A 211 -8.83 -5.44 -8.84
N CYS A 212 -7.88 -6.29 -8.47
CA CYS A 212 -7.52 -6.52 -7.08
C CYS A 212 -6.16 -5.86 -6.82
N ALA A 213 -6.14 -4.85 -5.97
CA ALA A 213 -4.95 -4.09 -5.61
C ALA A 213 -4.63 -4.22 -4.14
N ALA A 214 -3.36 -4.44 -3.80
CA ALA A 214 -2.88 -3.98 -2.50
C ALA A 214 -2.54 -2.50 -2.64
N LEU A 215 -2.99 -1.65 -1.74
CA LEU A 215 -2.49 -0.27 -1.72
C LEU A 215 -1.14 -0.25 -1.03
N GLY A 216 -0.12 0.28 -1.72
CA GLY A 216 1.13 0.68 -1.08
C GLY A 216 0.81 1.64 0.07
N GLY A 217 1.29 1.32 1.28
CA GLY A 217 0.95 2.07 2.49
C GLY A 217 -0.31 1.61 3.23
N GLY A 218 -0.91 0.47 2.90
CA GLY A 218 -1.95 -0.16 3.74
C GLY A 218 -1.45 -0.67 5.11
N VAL A 219 -0.20 -0.39 5.48
CA VAL A 219 0.28 -0.48 6.86
C VAL A 219 0.11 0.91 7.46
N ALA A 220 -0.29 1.00 8.72
CA ALA A 220 -0.16 2.25 9.49
C ALA A 220 1.28 2.81 9.40
N HIS A 221 2.27 1.94 9.13
CA HIS A 221 3.60 2.30 8.65
C HIS A 221 3.68 2.54 7.13
N ASN A 222 3.62 3.79 6.67
CA ASN A 222 4.17 4.06 5.33
C ASN A 222 5.69 3.74 5.38
N ALA A 223 6.30 3.12 4.34
CA ALA A 223 7.73 2.86 4.43
C ALA A 223 8.54 4.15 4.50
N ARG A 224 7.97 5.29 4.07
CA ARG A 224 8.56 6.60 4.33
C ARG A 224 8.86 6.80 5.83
N LEU A 225 7.97 6.43 6.76
CA LEU A 225 8.13 6.57 8.22
C LEU A 225 9.17 5.59 8.74
N LEU A 226 9.18 4.34 8.27
CA LEU A 226 10.21 3.37 8.64
C LEU A 226 11.59 3.75 8.06
N TYR A 227 11.64 4.32 6.85
CA TYR A 227 12.86 4.94 6.29
C TYR A 227 13.27 6.16 7.11
N SER A 228 12.33 7.01 7.53
CA SER A 228 12.60 8.15 8.38
C SER A 228 13.19 7.72 9.71
N ALA A 229 12.62 6.67 10.35
CA ALA A 229 13.16 6.08 11.56
C ALA A 229 14.60 5.56 11.37
N ARG A 230 14.86 4.87 10.26
CA ARG A 230 16.22 4.40 9.92
C ARG A 230 17.19 5.55 9.68
N GLU A 231 16.84 6.52 8.84
CA GLU A 231 17.72 7.66 8.55
C GLU A 231 17.93 8.54 9.79
N PHE A 232 16.92 8.65 10.66
CA PHE A 232 17.06 9.26 11.97
C PHE A 232 18.10 8.51 12.83
N GLY A 233 17.98 7.18 12.98
CA GLY A 233 18.99 6.38 13.69
C GLY A 233 20.39 6.49 13.09
N ARG A 234 20.50 6.60 11.77
CA ARG A 234 21.77 6.89 11.07
C ARG A 234 22.34 8.26 11.44
N ARG A 235 21.52 9.31 11.47
CA ARG A 235 21.95 10.67 11.86
C ARG A 235 22.38 10.71 13.32
N VAL A 236 21.68 9.98 14.20
CA VAL A 236 22.05 9.77 15.60
C VAL A 236 23.43 9.12 15.71
N TYR A 237 23.68 8.04 14.97
CA TYR A 237 25.00 7.39 14.93
C TYR A 237 26.14 8.35 14.56
N PHE A 238 25.93 9.22 13.57
CA PHE A 238 26.94 10.22 13.16
C PHE A 238 27.07 11.41 14.12
N SER A 239 26.10 11.59 15.02
CA SER A 239 26.09 12.69 16.00
C SER A 239 26.56 12.25 17.39
N ALA A 240 26.76 10.95 17.61
CA ALA A 240 27.22 10.39 18.87
C ALA A 240 28.73 10.66 19.05
N ALA A 241 29.14 11.06 20.25
CA ALA A 241 30.55 11.20 20.61
C ALA A 241 31.15 9.84 21.04
N ALA A 242 32.31 9.48 20.48
CA ALA A 242 33.11 8.28 20.81
C ALA A 242 32.59 6.94 20.24
N PRO A 243 33.37 5.83 20.29
CA PRO A 243 32.98 4.57 19.66
C PRO A 243 31.80 3.96 20.40
N GLY A 244 30.61 4.13 19.81
CA GLY A 244 29.36 3.57 20.31
C GLY A 244 29.02 2.21 19.68
N PRO A 245 27.77 1.75 19.91
CA PRO A 245 27.25 0.54 19.29
C PRO A 245 27.35 0.58 17.76
N ALA A 246 27.42 -0.60 17.13
CA ALA A 246 27.40 -0.70 15.67
C ALA A 246 26.18 0.03 15.08
N ARG A 247 26.38 0.77 13.98
CA ARG A 247 25.33 1.55 13.31
C ARG A 247 24.02 0.77 13.08
N SER A 248 24.11 -0.50 12.70
CA SER A 248 22.94 -1.37 12.48
C SER A 248 22.09 -1.55 13.72
N ARG A 249 22.72 -1.58 14.90
CA ARG A 249 22.03 -1.66 16.19
C ARG A 249 21.29 -0.35 16.51
N ILE A 250 21.92 0.80 16.31
CA ILE A 250 21.28 2.12 16.51
C ILE A 250 20.10 2.32 15.56
N GLU A 251 20.26 1.96 14.27
CA GLU A 251 19.16 2.02 13.29
C GLU A 251 17.99 1.08 13.64
N LYS A 252 18.28 -0.06 14.28
CA LYS A 252 17.26 -0.99 14.76
C LYS A 252 16.54 -0.42 15.98
N GLU A 253 17.27 0.01 17.00
CA GLU A 253 16.71 0.59 18.22
C GLU A 253 15.82 1.81 17.94
N ALA A 254 16.26 2.71 17.05
CA ALA A 254 15.45 3.85 16.61
C ALA A 254 14.10 3.41 16.00
N ARG A 255 14.14 2.35 15.19
CA ARG A 255 12.93 1.78 14.57
C ARG A 255 12.07 1.10 15.62
N ASP A 256 12.65 0.36 16.54
CA ASP A 256 11.91 -0.35 17.58
C ASP A 256 11.18 0.65 18.51
N ILE A 257 11.79 1.80 18.81
CA ILE A 257 11.13 2.90 19.54
C ILE A 257 9.99 3.50 18.71
N LEU A 258 10.27 3.89 17.46
CA LEU A 258 9.31 4.61 16.60
C LEU A 258 8.20 3.73 16.00
N ALA A 259 8.41 2.42 15.91
CA ALA A 259 7.49 1.44 15.32
C ALA A 259 7.02 0.42 16.35
N ARG A 260 7.12 0.74 17.65
CA ARG A 260 6.64 -0.11 18.74
C ARG A 260 5.19 -0.50 18.48
N SER A 261 4.90 -1.79 18.65
CA SER A 261 3.59 -2.33 18.33
C SER A 261 2.51 -1.62 19.15
N ASP A 262 1.36 -1.43 18.52
CA ASP A 262 0.09 -0.99 19.12
C ASP A 262 -0.12 0.54 19.15
N ALA A 263 0.94 1.34 19.20
CA ALA A 263 0.81 2.80 19.25
C ALA A 263 2.09 3.59 18.87
N GLY A 264 3.00 3.06 18.04
CA GLY A 264 4.21 3.82 17.66
C GLY A 264 3.94 5.02 16.72
N ALA A 265 4.84 6.00 16.73
CA ALA A 265 4.82 7.19 15.88
C ALA A 265 4.70 6.87 14.39
N CYS A 266 5.35 5.77 13.97
CA CYS A 266 5.27 5.28 12.60
C CYS A 266 3.89 4.72 12.25
N LEU A 267 3.01 4.40 13.21
CA LEU A 267 1.63 3.97 12.97
C LEU A 267 0.69 5.18 12.84
N ARG A 268 0.86 6.17 13.73
CA ARG A 268 0.00 7.36 13.80
C ARG A 268 0.36 8.43 12.77
N GLY A 269 1.60 8.42 12.27
CA GLY A 269 2.11 9.52 11.45
C GLY A 269 2.29 10.80 12.27
N GLY A 270 2.82 10.66 13.49
CA GLY A 270 3.06 11.77 14.40
C GLY A 270 3.88 11.30 15.60
N LEU A 271 4.73 12.17 16.14
CA LEU A 271 5.55 11.87 17.31
C LEU A 271 4.87 12.43 18.57
N GLU A 272 4.46 11.55 19.49
CA GLU A 272 3.89 11.96 20.76
C GLU A 272 4.98 12.35 21.78
N GLU A 273 4.58 13.10 22.81
CA GLU A 273 5.52 13.61 23.83
C GLU A 273 6.25 12.49 24.60
N HIS A 274 5.59 11.36 24.86
CA HIS A 274 6.22 10.24 25.54
C HIS A 274 7.32 9.59 24.68
N GLU A 275 7.08 9.44 23.38
CA GLU A 275 8.04 8.91 22.39
C GLU A 275 9.21 9.88 22.21
N ARG A 276 8.91 11.18 22.21
CA ARG A 276 9.91 12.24 22.15
C ARG A 276 10.88 12.16 23.33
N LYS A 277 10.37 12.00 24.55
CA LYS A 277 11.17 11.81 25.77
C LYS A 277 11.98 10.51 25.74
N GLU A 278 11.41 9.42 25.23
CA GLU A 278 12.11 8.15 25.08
C GLU A 278 13.29 8.26 24.11
N LEU A 279 13.08 8.88 22.94
CA LEU A 279 14.12 9.16 21.96
C LEU A 279 15.19 10.10 22.51
N GLU A 280 14.81 11.11 23.28
CA GLU A 280 15.75 12.02 23.92
C GLU A 280 16.65 11.28 24.91
N LYS A 281 16.06 10.46 25.79
CA LYS A 281 16.79 9.63 26.76
C LYS A 281 17.73 8.65 26.06
N TRP A 282 17.24 8.00 25.00
CA TRP A 282 18.03 7.07 24.19
C TRP A 282 19.21 7.78 23.53
N MET A 283 19.02 8.93 22.87
CA MET A 283 20.12 9.70 22.29
C MET A 283 21.10 10.24 23.33
N SER A 284 20.62 10.61 24.52
CA SER A 284 21.50 11.02 25.63
C SER A 284 22.40 9.88 26.07
N SER A 285 21.90 8.64 26.10
CA SER A 285 22.71 7.45 26.43
C SER A 285 23.80 7.15 25.38
N LEU A 286 23.64 7.68 24.16
CA LEU A 286 24.59 7.59 23.06
C LEU A 286 25.53 8.81 22.99
N ASN A 287 25.53 9.67 24.02
CA ASN A 287 26.34 10.89 24.07
C ASN A 287 26.13 11.82 22.87
N VAL A 288 24.90 11.89 22.34
CA VAL A 288 24.54 12.89 21.32
C VAL A 288 24.41 14.26 22.02
N PRO A 289 25.05 15.33 21.54
CA PRO A 289 24.96 16.67 22.14
C PRO A 289 23.51 17.17 22.26
N ALA A 290 23.19 17.90 23.34
CA ALA A 290 21.82 18.33 23.64
C ALA A 290 21.18 19.16 22.51
N GLU A 291 21.93 20.11 21.94
CA GLU A 291 21.50 20.91 20.79
C GLU A 291 21.13 20.01 19.61
N ARG A 292 21.98 19.02 19.31
CA ARG A 292 21.75 18.08 18.21
C ARG A 292 20.57 17.15 18.47
N ARG A 293 20.31 16.76 19.72
CA ARG A 293 19.12 15.98 20.09
C ARG A 293 17.85 16.77 19.78
N ALA A 294 17.79 18.04 20.17
CA ALA A 294 16.62 18.89 19.93
C ALA A 294 16.32 19.02 18.42
N GLU A 295 17.36 19.28 17.61
CA GLU A 295 17.24 19.34 16.14
C GLU A 295 16.72 18.01 15.55
N LEU A 296 17.31 16.88 15.96
CA LEU A 296 16.93 15.56 15.44
C LEU A 296 15.49 15.19 15.81
N LEU A 297 15.02 15.57 17.01
CA LEU A 297 13.63 15.35 17.45
C LEU A 297 12.64 16.21 16.65
N ASP A 298 12.99 17.45 16.34
CA ASP A 298 12.14 18.33 15.53
C ASP A 298 12.06 17.85 14.07
N GLU A 299 13.20 17.46 13.49
CA GLU A 299 13.27 16.89 12.14
C GLU A 299 12.40 15.63 12.01
N ILE A 300 12.52 14.68 12.95
CA ILE A 300 11.75 13.45 12.90
C ILE A 300 10.27 13.69 13.21
N GLY A 301 9.94 14.60 14.13
CA GLY A 301 8.56 15.01 14.40
C GLY A 301 7.87 15.60 13.17
N THR A 302 8.53 16.55 12.50
CA THR A 302 8.06 17.16 11.25
C THR A 302 7.87 16.13 10.15
N GLU A 303 8.83 15.23 9.98
CA GLU A 303 8.74 14.18 8.97
C GLU A 303 7.62 13.18 9.32
N MET A 304 7.43 12.81 10.59
CA MET A 304 6.34 11.92 10.99
C MET A 304 4.97 12.53 10.68
N ALA A 305 4.77 13.81 11.03
CA ALA A 305 3.55 14.58 10.81
C ALA A 305 3.20 14.87 9.34
N ARG A 306 4.14 14.64 8.41
CA ARG A 306 3.95 14.96 7.00
C ARG A 306 2.87 14.08 6.37
N GLU A 307 1.78 14.71 5.91
CA GLU A 307 0.77 14.03 5.09
C GLU A 307 1.41 13.39 3.85
N THR A 308 0.89 12.23 3.44
CA THR A 308 1.38 11.52 2.23
C THR A 308 0.37 11.76 1.10
N PRO A 309 0.57 12.77 0.21
CA PRO A 309 -0.47 13.20 -0.72
C PRO A 309 -0.74 12.19 -1.85
N SER A 310 0.08 11.15 -1.97
CA SER A 310 0.03 10.16 -3.05
C SER A 310 -1.26 9.35 -3.07
N ARG A 311 -1.84 9.01 -1.90
CA ARG A 311 -3.08 8.23 -1.82
C ARG A 311 -4.26 8.99 -2.41
N THR A 312 -4.49 10.20 -1.93
CA THR A 312 -5.60 11.04 -2.39
C THR A 312 -5.47 11.38 -3.87
N ARG A 313 -4.24 11.60 -4.35
CA ARG A 313 -3.95 11.81 -5.78
C ARG A 313 -4.28 10.58 -6.63
N PHE A 314 -3.91 9.37 -6.19
CA PHE A 314 -4.25 8.13 -6.89
C PHE A 314 -5.76 8.00 -7.06
N PHE A 315 -6.51 8.18 -5.97
CA PHE A 315 -7.97 8.12 -6.01
C PHE A 315 -8.57 9.21 -6.91
N ARG A 316 -8.09 10.45 -6.85
CA ARG A 316 -8.51 11.51 -7.78
C ARG A 316 -8.35 11.11 -9.25
N ILE A 317 -7.22 10.48 -9.61
CA ILE A 317 -7.01 9.98 -10.98
C ILE A 317 -8.02 8.90 -11.32
N LEU A 318 -8.23 7.92 -10.44
CA LEU A 318 -9.22 6.86 -10.65
C LEU A 318 -10.63 7.44 -10.83
N PHE A 319 -11.03 8.34 -9.93
CA PHE A 319 -12.35 8.96 -9.89
C PHE A 319 -12.60 9.80 -11.14
N GLY A 320 -11.61 10.60 -11.57
CA GLY A 320 -11.67 11.38 -12.80
C GLY A 320 -11.79 10.53 -14.08
N ARG A 321 -11.30 9.30 -14.05
CA ARG A 321 -11.17 8.46 -15.26
C ARG A 321 -12.20 7.33 -15.35
N ILE A 322 -12.87 6.99 -14.25
CA ILE A 322 -13.91 5.97 -14.16
C ILE A 322 -15.28 6.66 -13.87
N PRO A 323 -15.64 7.07 -12.62
CA PRO A 323 -16.87 7.82 -12.34
C PRO A 323 -17.03 9.13 -13.12
N GLY A 324 -15.96 9.91 -13.29
CA GLY A 324 -15.98 11.15 -14.07
C GLY A 324 -16.24 10.95 -15.57
N LYS A 325 -16.25 9.69 -16.03
CA LYS A 325 -16.61 9.28 -17.39
C LYS A 325 -17.92 8.48 -17.43
N GLY A 326 -18.72 8.54 -16.37
CA GLY A 326 -20.04 7.93 -16.31
C GLY A 326 -20.06 6.44 -15.96
N ARG A 327 -18.92 5.87 -15.55
CA ARG A 327 -18.84 4.49 -15.09
C ARG A 327 -18.75 4.43 -13.56
N PRO A 328 -19.73 3.85 -12.85
CA PRO A 328 -19.65 3.69 -11.40
C PRO A 328 -18.44 2.84 -10.99
N LEU A 329 -17.84 3.15 -9.84
CA LEU A 329 -16.70 2.43 -9.27
C LEU A 329 -17.03 1.94 -7.86
N LEU A 330 -17.06 0.63 -7.66
CA LEU A 330 -17.16 0.01 -6.33
C LEU A 330 -15.76 -0.16 -5.74
N LEU A 331 -15.57 0.40 -4.55
CA LEU A 331 -14.41 0.20 -3.70
C LEU A 331 -14.75 -0.84 -2.63
N LEU A 332 -14.04 -1.97 -2.64
CA LEU A 332 -14.20 -3.03 -1.64
C LEU A 332 -12.91 -3.16 -0.81
N PRO A 333 -12.93 -2.84 0.49
CA PRO A 333 -11.74 -2.93 1.33
C PRO A 333 -11.63 -4.33 1.95
N VAL A 334 -10.43 -4.90 1.93
CA VAL A 334 -10.06 -6.16 2.58
C VAL A 334 -8.85 -5.90 3.46
N ALA A 335 -9.06 -5.90 4.78
CA ALA A 335 -8.04 -5.51 5.74
C ALA A 335 -7.78 -6.60 6.78
N HIS A 336 -6.72 -6.44 7.57
CA HIS A 336 -6.48 -7.23 8.76
C HIS A 336 -6.59 -6.34 10.00
N ASP A 337 -7.10 -6.90 11.10
CA ASP A 337 -7.05 -6.23 12.40
C ASP A 337 -5.74 -6.54 13.15
N ARG A 338 -5.64 -6.04 14.39
CA ARG A 338 -4.45 -6.22 15.26
C ARG A 338 -4.13 -7.68 15.53
N ASP A 339 -5.16 -8.52 15.62
CA ASP A 339 -5.02 -9.96 15.86
C ASP A 339 -4.70 -10.75 14.57
N GLY A 340 -4.59 -10.04 13.43
CA GLY A 340 -4.35 -10.63 12.12
C GLY A 340 -5.58 -11.29 11.50
N ALA A 341 -6.78 -11.04 12.03
CA ALA A 341 -8.01 -11.53 11.43
C ALA A 341 -8.33 -10.73 10.16
N ILE A 342 -8.59 -11.43 9.06
CA ILE A 342 -8.88 -10.79 7.77
C ILE A 342 -10.37 -10.47 7.66
N ARG A 343 -10.68 -9.18 7.49
CA ARG A 343 -12.03 -8.65 7.41
C ARG A 343 -12.30 -7.99 6.06
N THR A 344 -13.54 -8.10 5.60
CA THR A 344 -14.05 -7.29 4.49
C THR A 344 -14.73 -6.07 5.10
N GLY A 345 -14.19 -4.88 4.86
CA GLY A 345 -14.76 -3.64 5.39
C GLY A 345 -15.97 -3.16 4.57
N LYS A 346 -16.44 -1.96 4.90
CA LYS A 346 -17.64 -1.37 4.29
C LYS A 346 -17.33 -0.92 2.87
N ALA A 347 -18.05 -1.50 1.91
CA ALA A 347 -17.93 -1.13 0.52
C ALA A 347 -18.56 0.25 0.26
N ALA A 348 -17.97 0.99 -0.68
CA ALA A 348 -18.50 2.28 -1.12
C ALA A 348 -18.54 2.34 -2.65
N MET A 349 -19.62 2.85 -3.20
CA MET A 349 -19.78 3.04 -4.64
C MET A 349 -19.66 4.52 -4.96
N MET A 350 -18.66 4.89 -5.77
CA MET A 350 -18.61 6.21 -6.37
C MET A 350 -19.37 6.19 -7.69
N THR A 351 -20.50 6.89 -7.75
CA THR A 351 -21.37 6.90 -8.94
C THR A 351 -20.99 8.01 -9.90
N ARG A 352 -20.57 9.17 -9.38
CA ARG A 352 -20.16 10.35 -10.17
C ARG A 352 -19.01 11.07 -9.49
N TYR A 353 -18.18 11.74 -10.29
CA TYR A 353 -17.12 12.61 -9.80
C TYR A 353 -16.99 13.85 -10.67
N ASP A 354 -17.08 15.02 -10.03
CA ASP A 354 -16.81 16.32 -10.63
C ASP A 354 -15.40 16.79 -10.21
N GLY A 355 -14.45 16.60 -11.13
CA GLY A 355 -13.06 17.01 -10.92
C GLY A 355 -12.84 18.52 -10.87
N ARG A 356 -13.79 19.37 -11.28
CA ARG A 356 -13.65 20.83 -11.19
C ARG A 356 -13.84 21.32 -9.75
N ASN A 357 -14.82 20.75 -9.07
CA ASN A 357 -15.18 21.11 -7.70
C ASN A 357 -14.69 20.09 -6.65
N ASN A 358 -13.97 19.05 -7.08
CA ASN A 358 -13.54 17.92 -6.26
C ASN A 358 -14.70 17.21 -5.52
N ARG A 359 -15.88 17.14 -6.14
CA ARG A 359 -17.08 16.56 -5.52
C ARG A 359 -17.31 15.14 -6.01
N ALA A 360 -17.51 14.20 -5.09
CA ALA A 360 -17.89 12.83 -5.38
C ALA A 360 -19.32 12.56 -4.92
N ALA A 361 -20.10 11.89 -5.76
CA ALA A 361 -21.36 11.28 -5.38
C ALA A 361 -21.09 9.84 -4.96
N VAL A 362 -21.35 9.51 -3.70
CA VAL A 362 -21.01 8.24 -3.08
C VAL A 362 -22.27 7.58 -2.53
N ARG A 363 -22.36 6.26 -2.67
CA ARG A 363 -23.38 5.42 -2.01
C ARG A 363 -22.70 4.44 -1.06
N THR A 364 -23.22 4.40 0.14
CA THR A 364 -22.87 3.49 1.24
C THR A 364 -24.14 2.75 1.62
N TRP A 365 -24.05 1.45 1.89
CA TRP A 365 -25.26 0.68 2.20
C TRP A 365 -25.81 0.95 3.60
N GLU A 366 -24.97 1.40 4.54
CA GLU A 366 -25.40 1.79 5.88
C GLU A 366 -26.46 2.90 5.87
N ASP A 367 -26.45 3.73 4.82
CA ASP A 367 -27.42 4.81 4.63
C ASP A 367 -28.57 4.40 3.69
N GLY A 368 -28.86 3.10 3.58
CA GLY A 368 -29.87 2.57 2.66
C GLY A 368 -29.53 2.80 1.18
N ALA A 369 -28.23 2.82 0.84
CA ALA A 369 -27.72 3.20 -0.48
C ALA A 369 -28.07 4.62 -0.93
N LYS A 370 -28.39 5.52 0.01
CA LYS A 370 -28.60 6.93 -0.30
C LYS A 370 -27.33 7.52 -0.90
N GLU A 371 -27.50 8.24 -2.00
CA GLU A 371 -26.41 8.96 -2.63
C GLU A 371 -26.13 10.25 -1.86
N THR A 372 -24.90 10.42 -1.40
CA THR A 372 -24.42 11.61 -0.71
C THR A 372 -23.35 12.28 -1.57
N VAL A 373 -23.40 13.61 -1.66
CA VAL A 373 -22.39 14.40 -2.38
C VAL A 373 -21.45 15.03 -1.37
N MET A 374 -20.16 14.73 -1.46
CA MET A 374 -19.14 15.22 -0.53
C MET A 374 -17.84 15.57 -1.25
N ASP A 375 -16.90 16.18 -0.53
CA ASP A 375 -15.54 16.34 -1.05
C ASP A 375 -14.87 14.97 -1.20
N ALA A 376 -14.22 14.74 -2.34
CA ALA A 376 -13.65 13.44 -2.67
C ALA A 376 -12.41 13.09 -1.84
N ASP A 377 -11.65 14.08 -1.38
CA ASP A 377 -10.47 13.86 -0.55
C ASP A 377 -10.89 13.50 0.87
N ASP A 378 -11.90 14.18 1.40
CA ASP A 378 -12.44 13.91 2.73
C ASP A 378 -13.08 12.52 2.78
N PHE A 379 -13.84 12.15 1.73
CA PHE A 379 -14.33 10.79 1.56
C PHE A 379 -13.19 9.75 1.60
N VAL A 380 -12.16 9.92 0.77
CA VAL A 380 -11.05 8.96 0.68
C VAL A 380 -10.31 8.86 2.00
N ARG A 381 -10.01 9.98 2.66
CA ARG A 381 -9.30 9.99 3.95
C ARG A 381 -10.11 9.29 5.02
N GLY A 382 -11.40 9.59 5.15
CA GLY A 382 -12.31 8.91 6.08
C GLY A 382 -12.42 7.42 5.80
N TRP A 383 -12.76 7.06 4.56
CA TRP A 383 -12.99 5.68 4.15
C TRP A 383 -11.74 4.79 4.30
N VAL A 384 -10.56 5.29 3.89
CA VAL A 384 -9.29 4.54 4.05
C VAL A 384 -8.97 4.34 5.53
N ARG A 385 -9.12 5.38 6.36
CA ARG A 385 -8.88 5.30 7.82
C ARG A 385 -9.80 4.26 8.47
N GLU A 386 -11.08 4.27 8.11
CA GLU A 386 -12.09 3.39 8.71
C GLU A 386 -12.02 1.93 8.22
N ASN A 387 -11.58 1.70 6.98
CA ASN A 387 -11.75 0.38 6.36
C ASN A 387 -10.44 -0.34 5.98
N LEU A 388 -9.34 0.39 5.81
CA LEU A 388 -8.05 -0.20 5.41
C LEU A 388 -6.99 -0.16 6.52
N ASN A 389 -7.14 0.75 7.49
CA ASN A 389 -6.24 0.88 8.64
C ASN A 389 -6.80 0.22 9.92
N LEU A 390 -7.49 -0.92 9.80
CA LEU A 390 -8.14 -1.60 10.94
C LEU A 390 -7.17 -2.03 12.05
N ALA A 391 -5.88 -2.22 11.74
CA ALA A 391 -4.86 -2.51 12.74
C ALA A 391 -4.47 -1.29 13.62
N GLY A 392 -4.80 -0.06 13.19
CA GLY A 392 -4.43 1.17 13.90
C GLY A 392 -5.47 1.72 14.86
N GLY A 393 -6.71 1.19 14.83
CA GLY A 393 -7.84 1.62 15.66
C GLY A 393 -7.83 1.05 17.06
#